data_AF-A0A9N9D5K5-F1
#
_entry.id   AF-A0A9N9D5K5-F1
#
_cell.length_a   1.000
_cell.length_b   1.000
_cell.length_c   1.000
_cell.angle_alpha   90.00
_cell.angle_beta   90.00
_cell.angle_gamma   90.00
#
_symmetry.space_group_name_H-M   'P 1'
#
loop_
_entity.id
_entity.type
_entity.pdbx_description
1 polymer ?
#
loop_
_entity_poly.entity_id
_entity_poly.type
_entity_poly.pdbx_seq_one_letter_code
_entity_poly.pdbx_strand_id
1 'polypeptide(L)'
;TCIWRPKKEGKQENISVEWFVSQIEIRYGREVLENQQLIKKDLSVNEYLYKVPKPSEWFSYIIVVPEEIYDNCGKKILQKKGDCMEYPNVIKRFNKRINIDYYTKSLFALCAHFINYNDKYQPLSESLAKALDRKKKSKEKKSKNVKDLLQSNDSLSLNEDKIANIKDIESQKLAKKWLKNYIKDLRNTSKKDEVIISHL
;
A
#
# COMPACT_ATOMS: atom_id res chain seq x y z
N THR A 1 -13.76 4.91 -0.59
CA THR A 1 -14.84 5.11 0.39
C THR A 1 -14.93 3.92 1.30
N CYS A 2 -15.42 4.09 2.52
CA CYS A 2 -15.58 3.04 3.53
C CYS A 2 -16.87 3.27 4.30
N ILE A 3 -17.48 2.19 4.78
CA ILE A 3 -18.57 2.26 5.77
C ILE A 3 -17.95 2.13 7.16
N TRP A 4 -18.30 3.02 8.07
CA TRP A 4 -17.99 2.86 9.49
C TRP A 4 -18.95 1.85 10.12
N ARG A 5 -18.46 0.81 10.80
CA ARG A 5 -19.28 -0.10 11.62
C ARG A 5 -18.55 -0.34 12.94
N PRO A 6 -19.21 -0.09 14.09
CA PRO A 6 -18.65 -0.38 15.40
C PRO A 6 -18.83 -1.85 15.77
N LYS A 7 -17.89 -2.36 16.57
CA LYS A 7 -17.79 -3.78 16.92
C LYS A 7 -19.07 -4.31 17.54
N LYS A 8 -19.71 -5.28 16.87
CA LYS A 8 -20.72 -6.16 17.49
C LYS A 8 -20.05 -7.40 18.08
N GLU A 9 -20.50 -7.84 19.25
CA GLU A 9 -20.01 -9.07 19.88
C GLU A 9 -20.01 -10.24 18.88
N GLY A 10 -18.87 -10.92 18.75
CA GLY A 10 -18.71 -12.10 17.91
C GLY A 10 -18.41 -11.87 16.41
N LYS A 11 -18.23 -10.64 15.91
CA LYS A 11 -17.84 -10.41 14.49
C LYS A 11 -16.46 -9.76 14.35
N GLN A 12 -15.68 -10.27 13.40
CA GLN A 12 -14.36 -9.76 13.05
C GLN A 12 -14.53 -8.54 12.14
N GLU A 13 -14.42 -7.34 12.70
CA GLU A 13 -14.59 -6.08 12.00
C GLU A 13 -13.27 -5.48 11.50
N ASN A 14 -13.35 -4.38 10.75
CA ASN A 14 -12.20 -3.71 10.16
C ASN A 14 -11.44 -2.89 11.22
N ILE A 15 -10.56 -3.56 11.96
CA ILE A 15 -9.72 -3.01 13.04
C ILE A 15 -9.00 -1.71 12.63
N SER A 16 -8.59 -1.59 11.36
CA SER A 16 -7.89 -0.39 10.88
C SER A 16 -8.82 0.83 10.81
N VAL A 17 -10.09 0.63 10.46
CA VAL A 17 -11.09 1.70 10.40
C VAL A 17 -11.50 2.13 11.81
N GLU A 18 -11.70 1.18 12.70
CA GLU A 18 -11.98 1.46 14.12
C GLU A 18 -10.86 2.31 14.73
N TRP A 19 -9.62 1.89 14.55
CA TRP A 19 -8.46 2.64 15.01
C TRP A 19 -8.39 4.05 14.39
N PHE A 20 -8.67 4.18 13.09
CA PHE A 20 -8.74 5.48 12.43
C PHE A 20 -9.82 6.37 13.06
N VAL A 21 -11.04 5.87 13.27
CA VAL A 21 -12.13 6.65 13.86
C VAL A 21 -11.76 7.13 15.27
N SER A 22 -11.18 6.27 16.11
CA SER A 22 -10.69 6.67 17.43
C SER A 22 -9.64 7.79 17.36
N GLN A 23 -8.75 7.75 16.36
CA GLN A 23 -7.79 8.84 16.14
C GLN A 23 -8.47 10.13 15.68
N ILE A 24 -9.46 10.04 14.81
CA ILE A 24 -10.25 11.20 14.37
C ILE A 24 -10.99 11.86 15.54
N GLU A 25 -11.56 11.07 16.46
CA GLU A 25 -12.21 11.57 17.67
C GLU A 25 -11.24 12.37 18.55
N ILE A 26 -10.03 11.85 18.79
CA ILE A 26 -9.00 12.53 19.57
C ILE A 26 -8.61 13.86 18.90
N ARG A 27 -8.42 13.88 17.58
CA ARG A 27 -8.05 15.08 16.84
C ARG A 27 -9.17 16.12 16.85
N TYR A 28 -10.40 15.70 16.59
CA TYR A 28 -11.57 16.57 16.66
C TYR A 28 -11.75 17.17 18.06
N GLY A 29 -11.57 16.39 19.12
CA GLY A 29 -11.63 16.89 20.49
C GLY A 29 -10.60 17.98 20.78
N ARG A 30 -9.38 17.89 20.20
CA ARG A 30 -8.38 18.96 20.30
C ARG A 30 -8.82 20.23 19.59
N GLU A 31 -9.33 20.12 18.36
CA GLU A 31 -9.84 21.29 17.61
C GLU A 31 -10.97 21.99 18.37
N VAL A 32 -11.88 21.22 19.00
CA VAL A 32 -12.94 21.77 19.84
C VAL A 32 -12.37 22.55 21.02
N LEU A 33 -11.38 21.98 21.73
CA LEU A 33 -10.77 22.63 22.88
C LEU A 33 -10.00 23.91 22.49
N GLU A 34 -9.25 23.87 21.40
CA GLU A 34 -8.53 25.04 20.86
C GLU A 34 -9.51 26.16 20.49
N ASN A 35 -10.60 25.82 19.79
CA ASN A 35 -11.64 26.77 19.44
C ASN A 35 -12.35 27.37 20.67
N GLN A 36 -12.62 26.57 21.71
CA GLN A 36 -13.14 27.09 22.97
C GLN A 36 -12.18 28.08 23.64
N GLN A 37 -10.86 27.87 23.55
CA GLN A 37 -9.87 28.81 24.07
C GLN A 37 -9.81 30.11 23.26
N LEU A 38 -10.00 30.05 21.93
CA LEU A 38 -10.06 31.24 21.07
C LEU A 38 -11.29 32.09 21.40
N ILE A 39 -12.45 31.47 21.58
CA ILE A 39 -13.69 32.16 21.98
C ILE A 39 -13.49 32.90 23.31
N LYS A 40 -12.87 32.27 24.31
CA LYS A 40 -12.57 32.91 25.61
C LYS A 40 -11.64 34.12 25.50
N LYS A 41 -10.89 34.24 24.40
CA LYS A 41 -9.98 35.36 24.11
C LYS A 41 -10.60 36.38 23.14
N ASP A 42 -11.89 36.24 22.82
CA ASP A 42 -12.60 37.04 21.81
C ASP A 42 -11.92 37.00 20.42
N LEU A 43 -11.30 35.87 20.08
CA LEU A 43 -10.68 35.62 18.78
C LEU A 43 -11.60 34.82 17.86
N SER A 44 -11.35 34.93 16.55
CA SER A 44 -12.06 34.13 15.55
C SER A 44 -11.78 32.64 15.71
N VAL A 45 -12.80 31.83 15.47
CA VAL A 45 -12.77 30.38 15.60
C VAL A 45 -12.23 29.75 14.32
N ASN A 46 -11.44 28.69 14.44
CA ASN A 46 -10.97 27.94 13.28
C ASN A 46 -12.04 26.97 12.76
N GLU A 47 -12.09 26.80 11.44
CA GLU A 47 -12.92 25.74 10.84
C GLU A 47 -12.38 24.35 11.20
N TYR A 48 -13.28 23.45 11.63
CA TYR A 48 -12.97 22.07 11.94
C TYR A 48 -12.52 21.29 10.71
N LEU A 49 -11.34 20.68 10.77
CA LEU A 49 -10.82 19.85 9.68
C LEU A 49 -11.28 18.42 9.77
N TYR A 50 -11.44 17.93 11.01
CA TYR A 50 -11.84 16.57 11.29
C TYR A 50 -13.33 16.52 11.57
N LYS A 51 -14.00 15.53 10.98
CA LYS A 51 -15.39 15.17 11.31
C LYS A 51 -15.41 13.71 11.69
N VAL A 52 -15.96 13.41 12.87
CA VAL A 52 -16.13 12.03 13.32
C VAL A 52 -17.28 11.41 12.54
N PRO A 53 -17.05 10.31 11.78
CA PRO A 53 -18.11 9.67 11.01
C PRO A 53 -19.07 8.95 11.96
N LYS A 54 -20.37 9.06 11.73
CA LYS A 54 -21.39 8.33 12.50
C LYS A 54 -21.35 6.84 12.14
N PRO A 55 -21.74 5.94 13.06
CA PRO A 55 -21.93 4.54 12.72
C PRO A 55 -22.80 4.38 11.47
N SER A 56 -22.37 3.54 10.54
CA SER A 56 -22.95 3.31 9.22
C SER A 56 -22.82 4.47 8.22
N GLU A 57 -22.15 5.56 8.57
CA GLU A 57 -21.82 6.64 7.64
C GLU A 57 -20.70 6.21 6.69
N TRP A 58 -20.80 6.69 5.45
CA TRP A 58 -19.77 6.53 4.44
C TRP A 58 -18.80 7.69 4.53
N PHE A 59 -17.50 7.39 4.55
CA PHE A 59 -16.47 8.40 4.47
C PHE A 59 -15.35 7.99 3.50
N SER A 60 -14.63 8.99 3.00
CA SER A 60 -13.48 8.80 2.11
C SER A 60 -12.19 8.94 2.90
N TYR A 61 -11.24 8.03 2.66
CA TYR A 61 -9.90 8.10 3.24
C TYR A 61 -8.85 7.79 2.18
N ILE A 62 -7.63 8.27 2.42
CA ILE A 62 -6.44 7.97 1.63
C ILE A 62 -5.36 7.49 2.60
N ILE A 63 -4.52 6.54 2.14
CA ILE A 63 -3.36 6.07 2.90
C ILE A 63 -2.17 7.00 2.62
N VAL A 64 -1.70 7.68 3.66
CA VAL A 64 -0.51 8.53 3.61
C VAL A 64 0.75 7.74 3.92
N VAL A 65 1.90 8.30 3.54
CA VAL A 65 3.21 7.76 3.91
C VAL A 65 3.33 7.81 5.43
N PRO A 66 3.70 6.69 6.09
CA PRO A 66 3.91 6.68 7.53
C PRO A 66 5.03 7.67 7.91
N GLU A 67 4.79 8.43 8.96
CA GLU A 67 5.79 9.31 9.56
C GLU A 67 6.72 8.48 10.45
N GLU A 68 8.00 8.88 10.50
CA GLU A 68 8.97 8.21 11.35
C GLU A 68 8.81 8.70 12.79
N ILE A 69 7.98 7.98 13.54
CA ILE A 69 7.75 8.25 14.97
C ILE A 69 8.64 7.33 15.78
N TYR A 70 9.30 7.89 16.80
CA TYR A 70 10.14 7.16 17.74
C TYR A 70 9.55 7.27 19.14
N ASP A 71 9.68 6.22 19.93
CA ASP A 71 9.36 6.29 21.36
C ASP A 71 10.46 7.04 22.13
N ASN A 72 10.21 7.28 23.42
CA ASN A 72 11.16 7.98 24.30
C ASN A 72 12.48 7.22 24.49
N CYS A 73 12.54 5.95 24.08
CA CYS A 73 13.73 5.11 24.10
C CYS A 73 14.48 5.12 22.74
N GLY A 74 14.02 5.90 21.76
CA GLY A 74 14.62 5.98 20.42
C GLY A 74 14.27 4.82 19.50
N LYS A 75 13.29 3.98 19.84
CA LYS A 75 12.83 2.86 19.00
C LYS A 75 11.73 3.33 18.05
N LYS A 76 11.86 2.97 16.77
CA LYS A 76 10.88 3.30 15.73
C LYS A 76 9.54 2.62 16.03
N ILE A 77 8.48 3.41 16.12
CA ILE A 77 7.12 2.96 16.32
C ILE A 77 6.58 2.48 14.96
N LEU A 78 6.09 1.23 14.94
CA LEU A 78 5.48 0.68 13.73
C LEU A 78 4.04 1.17 13.62
N GLN A 79 3.78 2.02 12.63
CA GLN A 79 2.44 2.50 12.32
C GLN A 79 1.63 1.42 11.57
N LYS A 80 0.39 1.22 12.01
CA LYS A 80 -0.58 0.34 11.38
C LYS A 80 -1.34 1.10 10.28
N LYS A 81 -2.09 0.38 9.45
CA LYS A 81 -2.88 0.98 8.37
C LYS A 81 -3.79 2.12 8.86
N GLY A 82 -4.44 1.93 10.01
CA GLY A 82 -5.32 2.96 10.60
C GLY A 82 -4.60 4.25 10.97
N ASP A 83 -3.33 4.18 11.40
CA ASP A 83 -2.52 5.37 11.70
C ASP A 83 -2.20 6.18 10.44
N CYS A 84 -2.10 5.49 9.29
CA CYS A 84 -1.81 6.07 7.99
C CYS A 84 -3.07 6.49 7.22
N MET A 85 -4.28 6.28 7.76
CA MET A 85 -5.51 6.75 7.12
C MET A 85 -5.69 8.25 7.39
N GLU A 86 -6.06 9.00 6.36
CA GLU A 86 -6.30 10.44 6.46
C GLU A 86 -7.40 10.90 5.52
N TYR A 87 -8.09 11.99 5.89
CA TYR A 87 -9.10 12.58 5.02
C TYR A 87 -8.49 13.31 3.81
N PRO A 88 -9.12 13.26 2.62
CA PRO A 88 -8.60 13.93 1.42
C PRO A 88 -8.41 15.45 1.57
N ASN A 89 -9.34 16.14 2.25
CA ASN A 89 -9.25 17.58 2.52
C ASN A 89 -8.04 17.91 3.41
N VAL A 90 -7.80 17.10 4.44
CA VAL A 90 -6.65 17.22 5.36
C VAL A 90 -5.34 17.02 4.60
N ILE A 91 -5.26 16.00 3.73
CA ILE A 91 -4.09 15.75 2.88
C ILE A 91 -3.78 16.96 2.00
N LYS A 92 -4.81 17.52 1.34
CA LYS A 92 -4.65 18.69 0.48
C LYS A 92 -4.18 19.92 1.26
N ARG A 93 -4.76 20.19 2.44
CA ARG A 93 -4.42 21.36 3.27
C ARG A 93 -3.00 21.30 3.82
N PHE A 94 -2.55 20.11 4.24
CA PHE A 94 -1.22 19.93 4.85
C PHE A 94 -0.17 19.36 3.89
N ASN A 95 -0.49 19.25 2.59
CA ASN A 95 0.38 18.68 1.57
C ASN A 95 1.01 17.33 1.98
N LYS A 96 0.21 16.46 2.60
CA LYS A 96 0.67 15.14 3.08
C LYS A 96 1.00 14.24 1.90
N ARG A 97 2.08 13.48 2.01
CA ARG A 97 2.51 12.56 0.95
C ARG A 97 1.62 11.32 0.93
N ILE A 98 1.02 11.03 -0.23
CA ILE A 98 0.22 9.81 -0.44
C ILE A 98 1.15 8.61 -0.57
N ASN A 99 0.80 7.49 0.06
CA ASN A 99 1.56 6.25 -0.04
C ASN A 99 1.22 5.51 -1.34
N ILE A 100 1.84 5.91 -2.44
CA ILE A 100 1.64 5.30 -3.76
C ILE A 100 1.99 3.81 -3.76
N ASP A 101 2.99 3.41 -2.97
CA ASP A 101 3.43 2.01 -2.87
C ASP A 101 2.34 1.10 -2.30
N TYR A 102 1.51 1.60 -1.38
CA TYR A 102 0.37 0.87 -0.84
C TYR A 102 -0.62 0.45 -1.94
N TYR A 103 -0.98 1.39 -2.81
CA TYR A 103 -1.97 1.16 -3.87
C TYR A 103 -1.39 0.35 -5.03
N THR A 104 -0.15 0.63 -5.41
CA THR A 104 0.50 -0.06 -6.53
C THR A 104 0.74 -1.55 -6.26
N LYS A 105 1.00 -1.95 -4.99
CA LYS A 105 1.12 -3.37 -4.62
C LYS A 105 -0.11 -4.19 -5.00
N SER A 106 -1.30 -3.71 -4.65
CA SER A 106 -2.55 -4.41 -4.99
C SER A 106 -2.80 -4.39 -6.50
N LEU A 107 -2.43 -3.31 -7.17
CA LEU A 107 -2.58 -3.20 -8.63
C LEU A 107 -1.66 -4.16 -9.37
N PHE A 108 -0.43 -4.40 -8.89
CA PHE A 108 0.48 -5.38 -9.50
C PHE A 108 -0.12 -6.79 -9.48
N ALA A 109 -0.73 -7.19 -8.36
CA ALA A 109 -1.38 -8.51 -8.26
C ALA A 109 -2.55 -8.63 -9.24
N LEU A 110 -3.39 -7.60 -9.33
CA LEU A 110 -4.50 -7.57 -10.28
C LEU A 110 -4.01 -7.67 -11.74
N CYS A 111 -3.01 -6.87 -12.11
CA CYS A 111 -2.42 -6.93 -13.45
C CYS A 111 -1.74 -8.29 -13.73
N ALA A 112 -1.10 -8.91 -12.73
CA ALA A 112 -0.48 -10.22 -12.88
C ALA A 112 -1.53 -11.30 -13.22
N HIS A 113 -2.72 -11.24 -12.63
CA HIS A 113 -3.82 -12.13 -13.01
C HIS A 113 -4.16 -11.98 -14.50
N PHE A 114 -4.36 -10.76 -14.99
CA PHE A 114 -4.66 -10.54 -16.41
C PHE A 114 -3.55 -11.04 -17.35
N ILE A 115 -2.28 -10.88 -16.96
CA ILE A 115 -1.12 -11.37 -17.72
C ILE A 115 -1.08 -12.90 -17.75
N ASN A 116 -1.41 -13.56 -16.65
CA ASN A 116 -1.40 -15.02 -16.55
C ASN A 116 -2.49 -15.68 -17.39
N TYR A 117 -3.67 -15.07 -17.51
CA TYR A 117 -4.82 -15.65 -18.24
C TYR A 117 -4.73 -15.56 -19.76
N ASN A 118 -3.90 -14.68 -20.32
CA ASN A 118 -3.79 -14.51 -21.76
C ASN A 118 -2.41 -14.95 -22.24
N ASP A 119 -2.39 -15.99 -23.07
CA ASP A 119 -1.17 -16.63 -23.57
C ASP A 119 -0.20 -15.67 -24.26
N LYS A 120 -0.71 -14.57 -24.86
CA LYS A 120 0.13 -13.52 -25.46
C LYS A 120 1.04 -12.82 -24.46
N TYR A 121 0.63 -12.76 -23.19
CA TYR A 121 1.35 -12.09 -22.13
C TYR A 121 2.04 -13.06 -21.17
N GLN A 122 1.82 -14.37 -21.30
CA GLN A 122 2.51 -15.36 -20.49
C GLN A 122 4.03 -15.26 -20.69
N PRO A 123 4.81 -15.42 -19.62
CA PRO A 123 6.27 -15.38 -19.71
C PRO A 123 6.76 -16.48 -20.66
N LEU A 124 7.55 -16.08 -21.66
CA LEU A 124 8.11 -16.96 -22.69
C LEU A 124 8.88 -18.13 -22.05
N SER A 125 8.79 -19.33 -22.64
CA SER A 125 9.44 -20.57 -22.14
C SER A 125 10.92 -20.36 -21.74
N GLU A 126 11.67 -19.61 -22.55
CA GLU A 126 13.08 -19.31 -22.30
C GLU A 126 13.31 -18.45 -21.03
N SER A 127 12.39 -17.53 -20.74
CA SER A 127 12.45 -16.71 -19.52
C SER A 127 12.14 -17.54 -18.27
N LEU A 128 11.22 -18.49 -18.38
CA LEU A 128 10.88 -19.44 -17.31
C LEU A 128 12.03 -20.40 -17.03
N ALA A 129 12.69 -20.93 -18.07
CA ALA A 129 13.87 -21.77 -17.94
C ALA A 129 15.01 -21.02 -17.20
N LYS A 130 15.30 -19.78 -17.60
CA LYS A 130 16.30 -18.93 -16.91
C LYS A 130 15.92 -18.64 -15.46
N ALA A 131 14.62 -18.43 -15.15
CA ALA A 131 14.16 -18.23 -13.79
C ALA A 131 14.27 -19.50 -12.93
N LEU A 132 13.97 -20.67 -13.51
CA LEU A 132 14.14 -21.97 -12.88
C LEU A 132 15.60 -22.25 -12.52
N ASP A 133 16.53 -21.96 -13.43
CA ASP A 133 17.97 -22.13 -13.20
C ASP A 133 18.50 -21.18 -12.11
N ARG A 134 18.03 -19.93 -12.09
CA ARG A 134 18.34 -18.98 -11.01
C ARG A 134 17.83 -19.47 -9.65
N LYS A 135 16.63 -20.05 -9.60
CA LYS A 135 16.04 -20.59 -8.37
C LYS A 135 16.81 -21.82 -7.87
N LYS A 136 17.24 -22.71 -8.77
CA LYS A 136 18.12 -23.86 -8.45
C LYS A 136 19.44 -23.38 -7.82
N LYS A 137 20.14 -22.45 -8.47
CA LYS A 137 21.41 -21.87 -7.95
C LYS A 137 21.25 -21.17 -6.59
N SER A 138 20.09 -20.55 -6.33
CA SER A 138 19.82 -19.91 -5.04
C SER A 138 19.59 -20.89 -3.89
N LYS A 139 19.01 -22.07 -4.17
CA LYS A 139 18.88 -23.17 -3.20
C LYS A 139 20.23 -23.82 -2.91
N GLU A 140 21.05 -24.00 -3.94
CA GLU A 140 22.40 -24.57 -3.83
C GLU A 140 23.34 -23.66 -3.00
N LYS A 141 23.15 -22.33 -3.06
CA LYS A 141 23.82 -21.38 -2.15
C LYS A 141 23.33 -21.44 -0.71
N LYS A 142 22.06 -21.82 -0.47
CA LYS A 142 21.53 -22.07 0.89
C LYS A 142 21.96 -23.44 1.44
N SER A 143 22.16 -24.45 0.59
CA SER A 143 22.62 -25.79 1.00
C SER A 143 24.13 -25.89 1.20
N LYS A 144 24.94 -24.91 0.76
CA LYS A 144 26.37 -24.85 1.13
C LYS A 144 26.62 -24.62 2.62
N ASN A 145 25.59 -24.26 3.40
CA ASN A 145 25.65 -24.22 4.87
C ASN A 145 25.15 -25.53 5.54
N VAL A 146 24.81 -26.54 4.75
CA VAL A 146 24.32 -27.86 5.21
C VAL A 146 25.06 -28.94 4.41
N LYS A 147 26.39 -28.97 4.49
CA LYS A 147 27.19 -30.04 3.88
C LYS A 147 27.15 -31.36 4.67
N ASP A 148 26.40 -31.42 5.77
CA ASP A 148 26.32 -32.59 6.65
C ASP A 148 25.06 -33.46 6.53
N LEU A 149 24.18 -33.25 5.54
CA LEU A 149 23.12 -34.23 5.27
C LEU A 149 22.97 -34.55 3.78
N LEU A 150 23.73 -35.58 3.40
CA LEU A 150 23.30 -36.75 2.63
C LEU A 150 22.71 -36.53 1.23
N GLN A 151 23.50 -37.02 0.26
CA GLN A 151 23.08 -37.83 -0.88
C GLN A 151 21.56 -38.06 -1.00
N SER A 152 20.90 -37.36 -1.92
CA SER A 152 19.71 -37.88 -2.59
C SER A 152 19.73 -37.48 -4.06
N ASN A 153 19.81 -38.50 -4.91
CA ASN A 153 19.72 -38.42 -6.36
C ASN A 153 18.25 -38.29 -6.78
N ASP A 154 17.57 -37.23 -6.38
CA ASP A 154 16.22 -36.97 -6.86
C ASP A 154 16.28 -36.10 -8.13
N SER A 155 16.16 -36.77 -9.28
CA SER A 155 15.81 -36.13 -10.54
C SER A 155 14.56 -35.27 -10.32
N LEU A 156 14.78 -33.96 -10.28
CA LEU A 156 13.88 -32.99 -9.69
C LEU A 156 12.72 -32.68 -10.66
N SER A 157 11.75 -33.59 -10.75
CA SER A 157 10.45 -33.31 -11.33
C SER A 157 9.88 -32.09 -10.60
N LEU A 158 9.81 -30.97 -11.31
CA LEU A 158 9.26 -29.74 -10.76
C LEU A 158 7.75 -29.94 -10.69
N ASN A 159 7.25 -30.21 -9.48
CA ASN A 159 5.82 -30.22 -9.19
C ASN A 159 5.14 -28.97 -9.82
N GLU A 160 3.99 -29.15 -10.45
CA GLU A 160 3.22 -28.13 -11.17
C GLU A 160 3.01 -26.87 -10.31
N ASP A 161 2.80 -27.02 -9.01
CA ASP A 161 2.70 -25.92 -8.04
C ASP A 161 3.93 -25.01 -7.99
N LYS A 162 5.12 -25.59 -8.16
CA LYS A 162 6.38 -24.83 -8.17
C LYS A 162 6.52 -24.05 -9.47
N ILE A 163 6.04 -24.59 -10.58
CA ILE A 163 6.02 -23.94 -11.90
C ILE A 163 5.01 -22.79 -11.87
N ALA A 164 3.80 -23.02 -11.35
CA ALA A 164 2.76 -22.01 -11.17
C ALA A 164 3.27 -20.82 -10.32
N ASN A 165 3.92 -21.10 -9.19
CA ASN A 165 4.52 -20.06 -8.35
C ASN A 165 5.60 -19.24 -9.07
N ILE A 166 6.39 -19.86 -9.96
CA ILE A 166 7.43 -19.14 -10.70
C ILE A 166 6.81 -18.26 -11.79
N LYS A 167 5.81 -18.79 -12.50
CA LYS A 167 5.02 -18.02 -13.47
C LYS A 167 4.40 -16.80 -12.80
N ASP A 168 3.77 -16.97 -11.64
CA ASP A 168 3.16 -15.86 -10.90
C ASP A 168 4.19 -14.79 -10.51
N ILE A 169 5.35 -15.19 -9.97
CA ILE A 169 6.43 -14.26 -9.63
C ILE A 169 6.92 -13.47 -10.85
N GLU A 170 7.09 -14.10 -12.01
CA GLU A 170 7.51 -13.42 -13.24
C GLU A 170 6.42 -12.47 -13.76
N SER A 171 5.17 -12.89 -13.73
CA SER A 171 4.03 -12.05 -14.14
C SER A 171 3.87 -10.82 -13.24
N GLN A 172 4.07 -10.95 -11.93
CA GLN A 172 4.10 -9.80 -11.02
C GLN A 172 5.25 -8.83 -11.35
N LYS A 173 6.43 -9.33 -11.74
CA LYS A 173 7.55 -8.47 -12.17
C LYS A 173 7.22 -7.73 -13.45
N LEU A 174 6.63 -8.41 -14.44
CA LEU A 174 6.20 -7.80 -15.70
C LEU A 174 5.14 -6.73 -15.48
N ALA A 175 4.10 -7.04 -14.71
CA ALA A 175 3.06 -6.10 -14.30
C ALA A 175 3.67 -4.86 -13.62
N LYS A 176 4.60 -5.07 -12.69
CA LYS A 176 5.31 -3.98 -12.00
C LYS A 176 6.10 -3.09 -12.94
N LYS A 177 6.81 -3.69 -13.91
CA LYS A 177 7.58 -2.95 -14.92
C LYS A 177 6.64 -2.12 -15.81
N TRP A 178 5.57 -2.74 -16.30
CA TRP A 178 4.59 -2.09 -17.18
C TRP A 178 3.93 -0.89 -16.49
N LEU A 179 3.39 -1.06 -15.28
CA LEU A 179 2.71 0.02 -14.57
C LEU A 179 3.66 1.17 -14.22
N LYS A 180 4.91 0.88 -13.84
CA LYS A 180 5.91 1.93 -13.58
C LYS A 180 6.18 2.79 -14.81
N ASN A 181 6.31 2.16 -15.98
CA ASN A 181 6.50 2.88 -17.24
C ASN A 181 5.26 3.72 -17.57
N TYR A 182 4.06 3.14 -17.46
CA TYR A 182 2.82 3.85 -17.71
C TYR A 182 2.65 5.11 -16.82
N ILE A 183 2.91 5.00 -15.51
CA ILE A 183 2.87 6.15 -14.58
C ILE A 183 3.91 7.20 -14.96
N LYS A 184 5.10 6.77 -15.40
CA LYS A 184 6.16 7.69 -15.85
C LYS A 184 5.71 8.46 -17.10
N ASP A 185 5.09 7.78 -18.06
CA ASP A 185 4.61 8.39 -19.29
C ASP A 185 3.51 9.41 -19.01
N LEU A 186 2.54 9.09 -18.14
CA LEU A 186 1.50 10.02 -17.69
C LEU A 186 2.05 11.32 -17.08
N ARG A 187 3.11 11.23 -16.27
CA ARG A 187 3.76 12.41 -15.67
C ARG A 187 4.48 13.26 -16.71
N ASN A 188 5.00 12.65 -17.76
CA ASN A 188 5.72 13.35 -18.81
C ASN A 188 4.76 14.01 -19.80
N THR A 189 3.59 13.41 -20.06
CA THR A 189 2.54 14.02 -20.88
C THR A 189 1.87 15.20 -20.18
N SER A 190 1.54 15.11 -18.88
CA SER A 190 0.90 16.24 -18.17
C SER A 190 1.79 17.49 -18.09
N LYS A 191 3.12 17.33 -18.05
CA LYS A 191 4.07 18.45 -18.12
C LYS A 191 4.08 19.16 -19.47
N LYS A 192 3.73 18.48 -20.56
CA LYS A 192 3.61 19.12 -21.88
C LYS A 192 2.34 19.97 -21.96
N ASP A 193 1.26 19.51 -21.33
CA ASP A 193 -0.01 20.23 -21.30
C ASP A 193 0.03 21.46 -20.36
N GLU A 194 0.74 21.39 -19.23
CA GLU A 194 0.99 22.57 -18.37
C GLU A 194 1.77 23.69 -19.10
N VAL A 195 2.74 23.33 -19.95
CA VAL A 195 3.48 24.30 -20.77
C VAL A 195 2.59 24.95 -21.83
N ILE A 196 1.58 24.23 -22.35
CA ILE A 196 0.64 24.79 -23.33
C ILE A 196 -0.33 25.78 -22.64
N ILE A 197 -0.78 25.48 -21.42
CA ILE A 197 -1.70 26.35 -20.67
C ILE A 197 -1.01 27.63 -20.18
N SER A 198 0.30 27.63 -19.92
CA SER A 198 1.02 28.85 -19.51
C SER A 198 1.36 29.82 -20.65
N HIS A 199 1.05 29.46 -21.90
CA HIS A 199 1.27 30.28 -23.09
C HIS A 199 -0.03 30.77 -23.74
N LEU A 200 -1.17 30.57 -23.07
CA LEU A 200 -2.49 31.15 -23.38
C LEU A 200 -2.88 32.17 -22.31
#